data_AF-A0A8G1J463-F1
#
_entry.id   AF-A0A8G1J463-F1
#
_cell.length_a   1.000
_cell.length_b   1.000
_cell.length_c   1.000
_cell.angle_alpha   90.00
_cell.angle_beta   90.00
_cell.angle_gamma   90.00
#
_symmetry.space_group_name_H-M   'P 1'
#
loop_
_entity.id
_entity.type
_entity.pdbx_description
1 polymer ?
#
loop_
_entity_poly.entity_id
_entity_poly.type
_entity_poly.pdbx_seq_one_letter_code
_entity_poly.pdbx_strand_id
1 'polypeptide(L)'
;MTGWGQKLGGHFDANTSVANHAIGGRSSRSFVERGRLDAIPDAIRPDDYLCVRFGHNDASTGDPERYTSPEDCKRCPRDRHMKGATDRGAIPVLLIPVNRLDHHSSTGRFNESFATYAAKVRELVRETGVALIDLGARSRPYLDGIGPEAAKGVCMHLAAGQYPTCPNGLADSTHFQEYGADQTARLVAEGAKALALPIADHVRWRRTGRRLRIRAGGRPRRGDPPPEDIDMY
;
A
#
# COMPACT_ATOMS: atom_id res chain seq x y z
N MET A 1 1.64 -5.70 -13.70
CA MET A 1 1.96 -5.19 -12.35
C MET A 1 1.36 -3.82 -12.18
N THR A 2 0.78 -3.53 -11.02
CA THR A 2 0.16 -2.24 -10.71
C THR A 2 0.49 -1.85 -9.27
N GLY A 3 0.82 -0.58 -9.03
CA GLY A 3 0.97 -0.05 -7.67
C GLY A 3 -0.35 0.50 -7.13
N TRP A 4 -0.61 0.37 -5.83
CA TRP A 4 -1.85 0.87 -5.21
C TRP A 4 -2.07 2.37 -5.44
N GLY A 5 -1.00 3.16 -5.51
CA GLY A 5 -1.09 4.60 -5.82
C GLY A 5 -1.71 4.90 -7.19
N GLN A 6 -1.68 3.96 -8.13
CA GLN A 6 -2.34 4.10 -9.44
C GLN A 6 -3.86 3.86 -9.37
N LYS A 7 -4.35 3.21 -8.30
CA LYS A 7 -5.77 2.91 -8.08
C LYS A 7 -6.43 3.83 -7.06
N LEU A 8 -5.62 4.49 -6.22
CA LEU A 8 -6.07 5.30 -5.10
C LEU A 8 -7.11 6.37 -5.47
N GLY A 9 -6.95 7.05 -6.61
CA GLY A 9 -7.90 8.09 -7.04
C GLY A 9 -9.35 7.59 -7.19
N GLY A 10 -9.56 6.29 -7.46
CA GLY A 10 -10.89 5.69 -7.55
C GLY A 10 -11.62 5.53 -6.22
N HIS A 11 -10.97 5.84 -5.10
CA HIS A 11 -11.52 5.74 -3.73
C HIS A 11 -11.77 7.12 -3.09
N PHE A 12 -11.63 8.19 -3.86
CA PHE A 12 -11.92 9.57 -3.44
C PHE A 12 -12.95 10.21 -4.36
N ASP A 13 -13.58 11.30 -3.92
CA ASP A 13 -14.48 12.07 -4.78
C ASP A 13 -13.77 12.96 -5.80
N ALA A 14 -14.56 13.53 -6.70
CA ALA A 14 -14.07 14.35 -7.81
C ALA A 14 -13.36 15.64 -7.35
N ASN A 15 -13.43 16.02 -6.07
CA ASN A 15 -12.71 17.17 -5.53
C ASN A 15 -11.29 16.80 -5.06
N THR A 16 -10.91 15.52 -5.15
CA THR A 16 -9.58 15.03 -4.77
C THR A 16 -8.83 14.49 -5.98
N SER A 17 -7.63 15.01 -6.23
CA SER A 17 -6.71 14.48 -7.24
C SER A 17 -5.55 13.74 -6.59
N VAL A 18 -5.11 12.63 -7.19
CA VAL A 18 -3.94 11.86 -6.73
C VAL A 18 -2.79 12.01 -7.72
N ALA A 19 -1.67 12.57 -7.27
CA ALA A 19 -0.41 12.59 -8.01
C ALA A 19 0.51 11.47 -7.50
N ASN A 20 0.67 10.39 -8.27
CA ASN A 20 1.50 9.26 -7.86
C ASN A 20 2.96 9.46 -8.29
N HIS A 21 3.81 9.89 -7.35
CA HIS A 21 5.25 10.06 -7.55
C HIS A 21 6.08 8.80 -7.21
N ALA A 22 5.44 7.69 -6.85
CA ALA A 22 6.14 6.46 -6.50
C ALA A 22 6.78 5.79 -7.73
N ILE A 23 7.93 5.14 -7.51
CA ILE A 23 8.64 4.39 -8.55
C ILE A 23 9.24 3.11 -7.94
N GLY A 24 9.14 2.00 -8.68
CA GLY A 24 9.59 0.68 -8.21
C GLY A 24 11.08 0.64 -7.88
N GLY A 25 11.47 -0.16 -6.88
CA GLY A 25 12.88 -0.38 -6.52
C GLY A 25 13.57 0.74 -5.73
N ARG A 26 12.84 1.75 -5.26
CA ARG A 26 13.41 2.84 -4.44
C ARG A 26 13.15 2.60 -2.95
N SER A 27 14.15 2.91 -2.15
CA SER A 27 14.11 3.02 -0.68
C SER A 27 13.95 4.48 -0.27
N SER A 28 13.75 4.75 1.02
CA SER A 28 13.62 6.13 1.50
C SER A 28 14.86 6.95 1.15
N ARG A 29 16.05 6.34 1.25
CA ARG A 29 17.32 6.97 0.89
C ARG A 29 17.47 7.17 -0.62
N SER A 30 17.38 6.10 -1.40
CA SER A 30 17.64 6.16 -2.85
C SER A 30 16.61 6.99 -3.62
N PHE A 31 15.40 7.16 -3.08
CA PHE A 31 14.41 8.09 -3.63
C PHE A 31 14.91 9.55 -3.59
N VAL A 32 15.55 9.93 -2.48
CA VAL A 32 16.14 11.26 -2.31
C VAL A 32 17.44 11.39 -3.10
N GLU A 33 18.36 10.44 -2.98
CA GLU A 33 19.67 10.50 -3.67
C GLU A 33 19.53 10.58 -5.19
N ARG A 34 18.46 10.01 -5.75
CA ARG A 34 18.19 10.06 -7.20
C ARG A 34 17.28 11.22 -7.62
N GLY A 35 17.14 12.24 -6.78
CA GLY A 35 16.42 13.49 -7.08
C GLY A 35 14.92 13.36 -7.28
N ARG A 36 14.31 12.22 -6.88
CA ARG A 36 12.87 12.00 -7.11
C ARG A 36 12.01 12.81 -6.18
N LEU A 37 12.51 13.10 -4.98
CA LEU A 37 11.82 13.96 -4.04
C LEU A 37 11.69 15.39 -4.58
N ASP A 38 12.66 15.88 -5.36
CA ASP A 38 12.75 17.29 -5.76
C ASP A 38 11.54 17.77 -6.58
N ALA A 39 10.89 16.88 -7.32
CA ALA A 39 9.69 17.22 -8.10
C ALA A 39 8.42 17.42 -7.26
N ILE A 40 8.38 16.88 -6.03
CA ILE A 40 7.18 16.97 -5.17
C ILE A 40 7.03 18.38 -4.59
N PRO A 41 8.07 18.98 -3.98
CA PRO A 41 8.00 20.34 -3.48
C PRO A 41 7.63 21.38 -4.56
N ASP A 42 7.97 21.17 -5.83
CA ASP A 42 7.62 22.11 -6.90
C ASP A 42 6.12 22.09 -7.27
N ALA A 43 5.42 20.99 -6.96
CA ALA A 43 4.02 20.80 -7.32
C ALA A 43 3.05 20.90 -6.12
N ILE A 44 3.51 20.54 -4.92
CA ILE A 44 2.69 20.45 -3.72
C ILE A 44 2.33 21.85 -3.20
N ARG A 45 1.07 22.03 -2.80
CA ARG A 45 0.51 23.29 -2.31
C ARG A 45 0.14 23.20 -0.82
N PRO A 46 -0.11 24.34 -0.16
CA PRO A 46 -0.73 24.33 1.16
C PRO A 46 -1.99 23.46 1.17
N ASP A 47 -2.20 22.76 2.29
CA ASP A 47 -3.33 21.84 2.54
C ASP A 47 -3.36 20.55 1.70
N ASP A 48 -2.41 20.35 0.77
CA ASP A 48 -2.21 19.05 0.11
C ASP A 48 -1.66 18.01 1.10
N TYR A 49 -1.83 16.73 0.77
CA TYR A 49 -1.32 15.61 1.57
C TYR A 49 -0.11 14.95 0.90
N LEU A 50 1.00 14.82 1.63
CA LEU A 50 2.14 14.00 1.19
C LEU A 50 2.12 12.63 1.87
N CYS A 51 1.62 11.62 1.16
CA CYS A 51 1.66 10.23 1.62
C CYS A 51 3.03 9.59 1.37
N VAL A 52 3.75 9.22 2.44
CA VAL A 52 5.11 8.67 2.38
C VAL A 52 5.13 7.21 2.84
N ARG A 53 5.54 6.30 1.96
CA ARG A 53 5.60 4.85 2.24
C ARG A 53 6.88 4.22 1.73
N PHE A 54 7.69 3.71 2.65
CA PHE A 54 8.93 2.97 2.38
C PHE A 54 9.00 1.68 3.23
N GLY A 55 10.12 0.97 3.18
CA GLY A 55 10.39 -0.24 3.98
C GLY A 55 10.71 -1.47 3.14
N HIS A 56 10.03 -1.67 2.01
CA HIS A 56 10.22 -2.87 1.17
C HIS A 56 11.65 -2.98 0.61
N ASN A 57 12.16 -1.89 0.04
CA ASN A 57 13.50 -1.85 -0.54
C ASN A 57 14.56 -1.48 0.51
N ASP A 58 14.17 -0.70 1.51
CA ASP A 58 15.00 -0.36 2.66
C ASP A 58 15.53 -1.61 3.36
N ALA A 59 14.67 -2.64 3.50
CA ALA A 59 15.00 -3.93 4.08
C ALA A 59 15.82 -4.88 3.17
N SER A 60 16.24 -4.44 1.98
CA SER A 60 17.01 -5.28 1.04
C SER A 60 18.50 -5.30 1.41
N THR A 61 18.86 -5.93 2.53
CA THR A 61 20.24 -5.97 3.06
C THR A 61 21.28 -6.52 2.09
N GLY A 62 20.88 -7.35 1.11
CA GLY A 62 21.74 -7.87 0.05
C GLY A 62 21.95 -6.94 -1.15
N ASP A 63 21.28 -5.79 -1.21
CA ASP A 63 21.40 -4.81 -2.29
C ASP A 63 21.79 -3.44 -1.70
N PRO A 64 23.09 -3.06 -1.72
CA PRO A 64 23.55 -1.79 -1.17
C PRO A 64 22.96 -0.54 -1.83
N GLU A 65 22.47 -0.63 -3.08
CA GLU A 65 21.82 0.51 -3.74
C GLU A 65 20.42 0.76 -3.18
N ARG A 66 19.77 -0.27 -2.64
CA ARG A 66 18.42 -0.19 -2.07
C ARG A 66 18.43 -0.13 -0.56
N TYR A 67 19.34 -0.84 0.09
CA TYR A 67 19.40 -0.95 1.54
C TYR A 67 19.45 0.44 2.19
N THR A 68 18.66 0.57 3.25
CA THR A 68 18.63 1.74 4.13
C THR A 68 18.43 1.20 5.53
N SER A 69 19.31 1.54 6.48
CA SER A 69 19.21 1.01 7.84
C SER A 69 17.89 1.42 8.49
N PRO A 70 17.39 0.70 9.52
CA PRO A 70 16.15 1.08 10.20
C PRO A 70 16.17 2.52 10.76
N GLU A 71 17.30 2.97 11.30
CA GLU A 71 17.46 4.35 11.77
C GLU A 71 17.40 5.35 10.62
N ASP A 72 18.06 5.06 9.50
CA ASP A 72 18.03 5.93 8.33
C ASP A 72 16.64 5.96 7.67
N CYS A 73 15.91 4.83 7.71
CA CYS A 73 14.52 4.74 7.26
C CYS A 73 13.57 5.53 8.16
N LYS A 74 13.95 5.84 9.41
CA LYS A 74 13.24 6.80 10.27
C LYS A 74 13.65 8.23 9.94
N ARG A 75 14.96 8.48 9.89
CA ARG A 75 15.54 9.81 9.74
C ARG A 75 15.23 10.44 8.38
N CYS A 76 15.29 9.68 7.31
CA CYS A 76 15.11 10.18 5.95
C CYS A 76 13.68 10.70 5.68
N PRO A 77 12.59 9.97 6.02
CA PRO A 77 11.24 10.53 5.96
C PRO A 77 11.08 11.81 6.78
N ARG A 78 11.60 11.86 8.02
CA ARG A 78 11.53 13.05 8.88
C ARG A 78 12.21 14.26 8.26
N ASP A 79 13.51 14.13 7.95
CA ASP A 79 14.36 15.27 7.62
C ASP A 79 14.20 15.75 6.17
N ARG A 80 13.68 14.89 5.29
CA ARG A 80 13.53 15.18 3.86
C ARG A 80 12.08 15.31 3.43
N HIS A 81 11.27 14.28 3.68
CA HIS A 81 9.91 14.21 3.13
C HIS A 81 8.93 15.06 3.94
N MET A 82 8.86 14.82 5.25
CA MET A 82 7.98 15.57 6.15
C MET A 82 8.36 17.04 6.13
N LYS A 83 9.65 17.36 6.31
CA LYS A 83 10.15 18.73 6.22
C LYS A 83 9.77 19.39 4.89
N GLY A 84 9.98 18.71 3.76
CA GLY A 84 9.64 19.26 2.44
C GLY A 84 8.16 19.58 2.25
N ALA A 85 7.27 18.74 2.82
CA ALA A 85 5.83 19.01 2.84
C ALA A 85 5.49 20.18 3.76
N THR A 86 5.97 20.17 5.01
CA THR A 86 5.64 21.20 6.00
C THR A 86 6.17 22.57 5.63
N ASP A 87 7.36 22.65 5.01
CA ASP A 87 7.93 23.90 4.49
C ASP A 87 7.03 24.57 3.42
N ARG A 88 6.09 23.82 2.84
CA ARG A 88 5.13 24.28 1.82
C ARG A 88 3.68 24.34 2.30
N GLY A 89 3.45 24.16 3.60
CA GLY A 89 2.13 24.13 4.20
C GLY A 89 1.33 22.86 3.89
N ALA A 90 1.98 21.82 3.34
CA ALA A 90 1.35 20.54 3.08
C ALA A 90 1.43 19.61 4.31
N ILE A 91 0.53 18.64 4.37
CA ILE A 91 0.32 17.75 5.50
C ILE A 91 0.98 16.39 5.21
N PRO A 92 2.08 16.02 5.89
CA PRO A 92 2.64 14.69 5.73
C PRO A 92 1.76 13.62 6.38
N VAL A 93 1.63 12.48 5.70
CA VAL A 93 1.00 11.25 6.22
C VAL A 93 1.96 10.11 6.00
N LEU A 94 2.40 9.46 7.07
CA LEU A 94 3.26 8.28 6.98
C LEU A 94 2.42 7.02 6.79
N LEU A 95 2.96 6.07 6.03
CA LEU A 95 2.37 4.76 5.88
C LEU A 95 3.39 3.67 6.20
N ILE A 96 2.98 2.71 7.03
CA ILE A 96 3.72 1.46 7.22
C ILE A 96 3.46 0.58 5.99
N PRO A 97 4.47 -0.12 5.46
CA PRO A 97 4.31 -0.94 4.26
C PRO A 97 3.29 -2.08 4.47
N VAL A 98 2.54 -2.36 3.40
CA VAL A 98 1.69 -3.55 3.26
C VAL A 98 2.50 -4.85 3.45
N ASN A 99 1.84 -5.92 3.93
CA ASN A 99 2.49 -7.21 4.08
C ASN A 99 2.71 -7.92 2.75
N ARG A 100 3.79 -8.69 2.68
CA ARG A 100 4.01 -9.67 1.61
C ARG A 100 3.08 -10.86 1.78
N LEU A 101 2.91 -11.62 0.70
CA LEU A 101 2.27 -12.93 0.77
C LEU A 101 3.22 -13.97 1.38
N ASP A 102 3.41 -13.85 2.68
CA ASP A 102 4.20 -14.74 3.52
C ASP A 102 3.36 -15.13 4.74
N HIS A 103 3.19 -16.43 4.95
CA HIS A 103 2.28 -16.97 5.95
C HIS A 103 2.85 -18.24 6.60
N HIS A 104 2.41 -18.51 7.82
CA HIS A 104 2.74 -19.74 8.52
C HIS A 104 2.08 -20.94 7.83
N SER A 105 2.87 -21.93 7.41
CA SER A 105 2.38 -23.13 6.73
C SER A 105 1.41 -23.97 7.59
N SER A 106 1.55 -23.94 8.92
CA SER A 106 0.71 -24.71 9.84
C SER A 106 -0.64 -24.06 10.15
N THR A 107 -0.75 -22.74 10.08
CA THR A 107 -1.97 -22.00 10.47
C THR A 107 -2.62 -21.24 9.32
N GLY A 108 -1.90 -21.05 8.20
CA GLY A 108 -2.35 -20.21 7.08
C GLY A 108 -2.34 -18.71 7.38
N ARG A 109 -1.91 -18.29 8.59
CA ARG A 109 -1.91 -16.88 9.00
C ARG A 109 -0.72 -16.11 8.45
N PHE A 110 -0.97 -14.91 7.94
CA PHE A 110 0.04 -14.05 7.35
C PHE A 110 0.93 -13.38 8.40
N ASN A 111 2.23 -13.29 8.08
CA ASN A 111 3.25 -12.68 8.93
C ASN A 111 3.19 -11.15 8.89
N GLU A 112 3.70 -10.48 9.94
CA GLU A 112 4.00 -9.05 9.85
C GLU A 112 5.28 -8.87 9.03
N SER A 113 5.17 -8.15 7.93
CA SER A 113 6.33 -7.79 7.10
C SER A 113 7.06 -6.59 7.68
N PHE A 114 8.40 -6.62 7.63
CA PHE A 114 9.27 -5.49 7.97
C PHE A 114 9.05 -4.93 9.39
N ALA A 115 8.78 -5.78 10.38
CA ALA A 115 8.45 -5.37 11.76
C ALA A 115 9.41 -4.32 12.36
N THR A 116 10.72 -4.46 12.12
CA THR A 116 11.73 -3.48 12.56
C THR A 116 11.53 -2.09 11.94
N TYR A 117 11.21 -2.03 10.64
CA TYR A 117 10.95 -0.77 9.93
C TYR A 117 9.59 -0.19 10.32
N ALA A 118 8.57 -1.04 10.49
CA ALA A 118 7.27 -0.62 10.99
C ALA A 118 7.39 0.02 12.38
N ALA A 119 8.18 -0.58 13.28
CA ALA A 119 8.46 -0.02 14.61
C ALA A 119 9.10 1.37 14.53
N LYS A 120 10.02 1.60 13.59
CA LYS A 120 10.66 2.91 13.39
C LYS A 120 9.69 3.98 12.89
N VAL A 121 8.76 3.62 12.01
CA VAL A 121 7.67 4.54 11.60
C VAL A 121 6.75 4.86 12.79
N ARG A 122 6.36 3.86 13.59
CA ARG A 122 5.54 4.06 14.80
C ARG A 122 6.27 4.94 15.83
N GLU A 123 7.58 4.77 15.99
CA GLU A 123 8.42 5.63 16.82
C GLU A 123 8.41 7.08 16.33
N LEU A 124 8.61 7.31 15.04
CA LEU A 124 8.56 8.65 14.46
C LEU A 124 7.18 9.33 14.63
N VAL A 125 6.10 8.56 14.51
CA VAL A 125 4.74 9.04 14.75
C VAL A 125 4.55 9.46 16.21
N ARG A 126 5.07 8.69 17.17
CA ARG A 126 5.06 9.08 18.60
C ARG A 126 5.88 10.34 18.87
N GLU A 127 6.99 10.54 18.17
CA GLU A 127 7.87 11.70 18.33
C GLU A 127 7.28 12.99 17.76
N THR A 128 6.53 12.89 16.67
CA THR A 128 6.13 14.06 15.86
C THR A 128 4.63 14.33 15.84
N GLY A 129 3.81 13.35 16.23
CA GLY A 129 2.36 13.41 16.09
C GLY A 129 1.86 13.35 14.64
N VAL A 130 2.74 13.06 13.67
CA VAL A 130 2.34 12.96 12.25
C VAL A 130 1.29 11.88 12.03
N ALA A 131 0.33 12.12 11.14
CA ALA A 131 -0.71 11.16 10.83
C ALA A 131 -0.13 9.86 10.26
N LEU A 132 -0.75 8.73 10.61
CA LEU A 132 -0.31 7.39 10.26
C LEU A 132 -1.43 6.57 9.64
N ILE A 133 -1.15 5.94 8.51
CA ILE A 133 -1.94 4.83 7.98
C ILE A 133 -1.10 3.54 8.08
N ASP A 134 -1.42 2.68 9.04
CA ASP A 134 -0.73 1.40 9.21
C ASP A 134 -1.26 0.34 8.22
N LEU A 135 -0.73 0.31 6.99
CA LEU A 135 -1.13 -0.71 6.01
C LEU A 135 -0.67 -2.10 6.42
N GLY A 136 0.38 -2.23 7.21
CA GLY A 136 0.81 -3.51 7.78
C GLY A 136 -0.30 -4.08 8.65
N ALA A 137 -0.82 -3.30 9.60
CA ALA A 137 -1.92 -3.72 10.46
C ALA A 137 -3.24 -3.93 9.70
N ARG A 138 -3.53 -3.12 8.67
CA ARG A 138 -4.77 -3.22 7.87
C ARG A 138 -4.78 -4.39 6.89
N SER A 139 -3.63 -4.74 6.32
CA SER A 139 -3.56 -5.80 5.31
C SER A 139 -3.50 -7.20 5.90
N ARG A 140 -2.99 -7.41 7.13
CA ARG A 140 -2.97 -8.77 7.74
C ARG A 140 -4.39 -9.34 7.90
N PRO A 141 -5.38 -8.64 8.50
CA PRO A 141 -6.73 -9.17 8.61
C PRO A 141 -7.38 -9.45 7.27
N TYR A 142 -7.17 -8.59 6.27
CA TYR A 142 -7.65 -8.82 4.90
C TYR A 142 -7.07 -10.10 4.30
N LEU A 143 -5.74 -10.29 4.40
CA LEU A 143 -5.06 -11.47 3.88
C LEU A 143 -5.45 -12.74 4.65
N ASP A 144 -5.52 -12.68 5.99
CA ASP A 144 -6.01 -13.77 6.85
C ASP A 144 -7.45 -14.15 6.47
N GLY A 145 -8.30 -13.18 6.14
CA GLY A 145 -9.70 -13.40 5.76
C GLY A 145 -9.91 -14.11 4.42
N ILE A 146 -9.10 -13.79 3.40
CA ILE A 146 -9.17 -14.48 2.10
C ILE A 146 -8.38 -15.80 2.09
N GLY A 147 -7.38 -15.92 2.97
CA GLY A 147 -6.51 -17.08 3.10
C GLY A 147 -5.43 -17.20 1.99
N PRO A 148 -4.44 -18.10 2.19
CA PRO A 148 -3.26 -18.18 1.34
C PRO A 148 -3.50 -18.39 -0.15
N GLU A 149 -4.45 -19.25 -0.52
CA GLU A 149 -4.68 -19.58 -1.92
C GLU A 149 -5.31 -18.41 -2.69
N ALA A 150 -6.37 -17.81 -2.14
CA ALA A 150 -7.01 -16.64 -2.74
C ALA A 150 -6.06 -15.43 -2.78
N ALA A 151 -5.18 -15.30 -1.78
CA ALA A 151 -4.21 -14.22 -1.73
C ALA A 151 -3.22 -14.23 -2.90
N LYS A 152 -3.00 -15.37 -3.57
CA LYS A 152 -2.21 -15.41 -4.83
C LYS A 152 -2.80 -14.49 -5.90
N GLY A 153 -4.10 -14.24 -5.91
CA GLY A 153 -4.74 -13.27 -6.82
C GLY A 153 -4.40 -11.79 -6.51
N VAL A 154 -3.84 -11.49 -5.33
CA VAL A 154 -3.44 -10.14 -4.93
C VAL A 154 -2.10 -9.76 -5.55
N CYS A 155 -1.10 -10.66 -5.47
CA CYS A 155 0.22 -10.42 -6.03
C CYS A 155 0.42 -11.14 -7.37
N MET A 156 1.56 -10.90 -8.03
CA MET A 156 1.92 -11.44 -9.34
C MET A 156 2.29 -12.93 -9.25
N HIS A 157 1.33 -13.75 -8.80
CA HIS A 157 1.32 -15.21 -8.92
C HIS A 157 0.55 -15.59 -10.18
N LEU A 158 1.29 -15.90 -11.24
CA LEU A 158 0.77 -16.15 -12.58
C LEU A 158 1.09 -17.59 -12.99
N ALA A 159 0.10 -18.26 -13.56
CA ALA A 159 0.33 -19.57 -14.17
C ALA A 159 1.18 -19.43 -15.45
N ALA A 160 1.90 -20.50 -15.82
CA ALA A 160 2.61 -20.57 -17.09
C ALA A 160 1.63 -20.37 -18.26
N GLY A 161 2.03 -19.56 -19.25
CA GLY A 161 1.22 -19.22 -20.40
C GLY A 161 0.04 -18.27 -20.14
N GLN A 162 -0.20 -17.82 -18.91
CA GLN A 162 -1.30 -16.90 -18.60
C GLN A 162 -1.14 -15.54 -19.30
N TYR A 163 0.09 -15.05 -19.41
CA TYR A 163 0.42 -13.81 -20.10
C TYR A 163 1.60 -14.01 -21.05
N PRO A 164 1.58 -13.44 -22.28
CA PRO A 164 2.69 -13.56 -23.24
C PRO A 164 4.03 -13.07 -22.69
N THR A 165 4.02 -12.05 -21.81
CA THR A 165 5.22 -11.49 -21.16
C THR A 165 5.77 -12.36 -20.04
N CYS A 166 5.03 -13.38 -19.59
CA CYS A 166 5.39 -14.31 -18.53
C CYS A 166 5.11 -15.75 -18.96
N PRO A 167 5.80 -16.27 -20.01
CA PRO A 167 5.49 -17.57 -20.58
C PRO A 167 5.67 -18.73 -19.58
N ASN A 168 6.63 -18.58 -18.65
CA ASN A 168 6.91 -19.57 -17.60
C ASN A 168 6.11 -19.34 -16.31
N GLY A 169 5.19 -18.37 -16.30
CA GLY A 169 4.52 -17.91 -15.09
C GLY A 169 5.41 -17.02 -14.24
N LEU A 170 4.91 -16.66 -13.06
CA LEU A 170 5.62 -15.83 -12.09
C LEU A 170 5.11 -16.17 -10.69
N ALA A 171 6.01 -16.24 -9.71
CA ALA A 171 5.66 -16.44 -8.30
C ALA A 171 6.26 -15.29 -7.49
N ASP A 172 5.54 -14.17 -7.44
CA ASP A 172 5.97 -12.94 -6.79
C ASP A 172 4.98 -12.54 -5.70
N SER A 173 5.45 -12.60 -4.45
CA SER A 173 4.66 -12.29 -3.25
C SER A 173 4.72 -10.83 -2.81
N THR A 174 5.28 -9.93 -3.62
CA THR A 174 5.46 -8.50 -3.29
C THR A 174 4.68 -7.58 -4.24
N HIS A 175 4.75 -7.84 -5.54
CA HIS A 175 4.19 -6.92 -6.52
C HIS A 175 2.76 -7.28 -6.90
N PHE A 176 1.88 -6.28 -7.02
CA PHE A 176 0.46 -6.54 -7.19
C PHE A 176 0.03 -6.77 -8.65
N GLN A 177 -0.97 -7.62 -8.78
CA GLN A 177 -1.92 -7.58 -9.90
C GLN A 177 -2.85 -6.37 -9.74
N GLU A 178 -3.66 -6.09 -10.76
CA GLU A 178 -4.59 -4.96 -10.73
C GLU A 178 -5.58 -5.04 -9.56
N TYR A 179 -6.14 -6.24 -9.33
CA TYR A 179 -7.04 -6.51 -8.21
C TYR A 179 -6.37 -6.21 -6.85
N GLY A 180 -5.17 -6.75 -6.62
CA GLY A 180 -4.45 -6.51 -5.36
C GLY A 180 -4.04 -5.06 -5.15
N ALA A 181 -3.73 -4.33 -6.23
CA ALA A 181 -3.46 -2.90 -6.17
C ALA A 181 -4.71 -2.11 -5.76
N ASP A 182 -5.89 -2.47 -6.28
CA ASP A 182 -7.15 -1.83 -5.90
C ASP A 182 -7.57 -2.15 -4.47
N GLN A 183 -7.43 -3.42 -4.03
CA GLN A 183 -7.70 -3.79 -2.64
C GLN A 183 -6.77 -3.10 -1.65
N THR A 184 -5.48 -2.98 -2.00
CA THR A 184 -4.53 -2.22 -1.16
C THR A 184 -4.86 -0.72 -1.17
N ALA A 185 -5.29 -0.17 -2.31
CA ALA A 185 -5.74 1.22 -2.41
C ALA A 185 -7.00 1.49 -1.57
N ARG A 186 -7.94 0.53 -1.54
CA ARG A 186 -9.08 0.55 -0.62
C ARG A 186 -8.59 0.67 0.81
N LEU A 187 -7.71 -0.22 1.29
CA LEU A 187 -7.16 -0.19 2.66
C LEU A 187 -6.48 1.14 3.02
N VAL A 188 -5.81 1.79 2.06
CA VAL A 188 -5.27 3.16 2.23
C VAL A 188 -6.39 4.16 2.44
N ALA A 189 -7.44 4.12 1.61
CA ALA A 189 -8.59 5.02 1.72
C ALA A 189 -9.37 4.81 3.04
N GLU A 190 -9.54 3.58 3.52
CA GLU A 190 -10.11 3.31 4.85
C GLU A 190 -9.21 3.87 5.96
N GLY A 191 -7.89 3.80 5.76
CA GLY A 191 -6.89 4.47 6.57
C GLY A 191 -7.12 5.97 6.64
N ALA A 192 -7.22 6.61 5.48
CA ALA A 192 -7.47 8.04 5.36
C ALA A 192 -8.81 8.45 5.99
N LYS A 193 -9.87 7.62 5.83
CA LYS A 193 -11.19 7.86 6.44
C LYS A 193 -11.14 7.88 7.96
N ALA A 194 -10.22 7.13 8.56
CA ALA A 194 -10.06 7.06 10.01
C ALA A 194 -9.16 8.16 10.59
N LEU A 195 -8.55 9.02 9.75
CA LEU A 195 -7.74 10.14 10.22
C LEU A 195 -8.63 11.29 10.68
N ALA A 196 -8.19 12.02 11.70
CA ALA A 196 -8.78 13.30 12.09
C ALA A 196 -8.28 14.45 11.18
N LEU A 197 -8.45 14.28 9.87
CA LEU A 197 -8.01 15.22 8.82
C LEU A 197 -9.12 15.42 7.78
N PRO A 198 -9.21 16.60 7.11
CA PRO A 198 -10.24 16.87 6.12
C PRO A 198 -10.34 15.83 4.98
N ILE A 199 -9.24 15.19 4.61
CA ILE A 199 -9.22 14.12 3.59
C ILE A 199 -10.19 12.97 3.88
N ALA A 200 -10.55 12.75 5.15
CA ALA A 200 -11.50 11.72 5.54
C ALA A 200 -12.88 11.95 4.92
N ASP A 201 -13.31 13.19 4.70
CA ASP A 201 -14.63 13.51 4.13
C ASP A 201 -14.72 13.26 2.63
N HIS A 202 -13.56 13.14 1.97
CA HIS A 202 -13.46 12.90 0.54
C HIS A 202 -13.38 11.43 0.17
N VAL A 203 -13.19 10.52 1.13
CA VAL A 203 -13.17 9.08 0.87
C VAL A 203 -14.55 8.61 0.42
N ARG A 204 -14.60 7.93 -0.72
CA ARG A 204 -15.81 7.34 -1.27
C ARG A 204 -15.67 5.83 -1.33
N TRP A 205 -16.64 5.15 -0.75
CA TRP A 205 -16.87 3.75 -1.03
C TRP A 205 -17.41 3.63 -2.44
N ARG A 206 -16.81 2.77 -3.26
CA ARG A 206 -17.48 2.31 -4.47
C ARG A 206 -18.81 1.73 -4.02
N ARG A 207 -19.92 2.41 -4.37
CA ARG A 207 -21.25 1.81 -4.29
C ARG A 207 -21.24 0.67 -5.29
N THR A 208 -20.95 -0.55 -4.85
CA THR A 208 -21.27 -1.75 -5.62
C THR A 208 -22.79 -1.77 -5.78
N GLY A 209 -23.24 -1.44 -6.99
CA GLY A 209 -24.65 -1.40 -7.33
C GLY A 209 -25.26 -2.80 -7.26
N ARG A 210 -26.40 -2.89 -6.57
CA ARG A 210 -27.30 -4.04 -6.38
C ARG A 210 -26.81 -5.10 -5.41
N ARG A 211 -27.50 -5.17 -4.25
CA ARG A 211 -27.75 -6.41 -3.51
C ARG A 211 -28.14 -7.50 -4.52
N LEU A 212 -27.22 -8.40 -4.83
CA LEU A 212 -27.59 -9.65 -5.48
C LEU A 212 -28.38 -10.44 -4.44
N ARG A 213 -29.69 -10.56 -4.61
CA ARG A 213 -30.44 -11.60 -3.92
C ARG A 213 -29.89 -12.92 -4.45
N ILE A 214 -29.03 -13.57 -3.67
CA ILE A 214 -28.54 -14.91 -3.98
C ILE A 214 -29.76 -15.83 -4.03
N ARG A 215 -30.16 -16.26 -5.23
CA ARG A 215 -30.86 -17.52 -5.37
C ARG A 215 -29.82 -18.61 -5.14
N ALA A 216 -30.05 -19.45 -4.13
CA ALA A 216 -29.23 -20.60 -3.83
C ALA A 216 -29.05 -21.48 -5.08
N GLY A 217 -27.81 -21.78 -5.46
CA GLY A 217 -27.49 -22.81 -6.46
C GLY A 217 -26.62 -22.35 -7.62
N GLY A 218 -25.35 -22.05 -7.37
CA GLY A 218 -24.34 -21.94 -8.42
C GLY A 218 -22.93 -21.93 -7.82
N ARG A 219 -22.13 -22.96 -8.08
CA ARG A 219 -20.72 -22.98 -7.69
C ARG A 219 -19.92 -22.01 -8.57
N PRO A 220 -19.00 -21.20 -8.02
CA PRO A 220 -18.10 -20.36 -8.81
C PRO A 220 -17.16 -21.21 -9.69
N ARG A 221 -16.77 -20.68 -10.86
CA ARG A 221 -15.85 -21.34 -11.80
C ARG A 221 -14.40 -21.08 -11.37
N ARG A 222 -13.51 -22.04 -11.64
CA ARG A 222 -12.07 -21.89 -11.36
C ARG A 222 -11.50 -20.74 -12.20
N GLY A 223 -10.87 -19.77 -11.55
CA GLY A 223 -10.17 -18.65 -12.20
C GLY A 223 -10.79 -17.28 -11.98
N ASP A 224 -11.97 -17.20 -11.35
CA ASP A 224 -12.55 -15.93 -10.92
C ASP A 224 -11.74 -15.35 -9.76
N PRO A 225 -11.57 -14.02 -9.67
CA PRO A 225 -11.00 -13.39 -8.48
C PRO A 225 -11.82 -13.79 -7.25
N PRO A 226 -11.22 -13.86 -6.05
CA PRO A 226 -11.98 -14.11 -4.83
C PRO A 226 -13.14 -13.09 -4.74
N PRO A 227 -14.31 -13.49 -4.22
CA PRO A 227 -15.49 -12.63 -4.19
C PRO A 227 -15.13 -11.27 -3.57
N GLU A 228 -15.59 -10.20 -4.23
CA GLU A 228 -15.37 -8.81 -3.82
C GLU A 228 -15.92 -8.50 -2.42
N ASP A 229 -16.77 -9.38 -1.90
CA ASP A 229 -17.56 -9.21 -0.68
C ASP A 229 -16.99 -10.05 0.48
N ILE A 230 -15.95 -9.55 1.13
CA ILE A 230 -15.75 -9.83 2.56
C ILE A 230 -15.99 -8.53 3.30
N ASP A 231 -17.24 -8.26 3.64
CA ASP A 231 -17.62 -7.25 4.62
C ASP A 231 -17.03 -7.68 5.98
N MET A 232 -15.89 -7.11 6.35
CA MET A 232 -15.37 -7.19 7.71
C MET A 232 -15.95 -6.01 8.49
N TYR A 233 -16.99 -6.29 9.28
CA TYR A 233 -17.52 -5.39 10.29
C TYR A 233 -16.51 -5.14 11.42
#